data_AF-A0A973SZJ6-F1
#
_entry.id   AF-A0A973SZJ6-F1
#
_cell.length_a   1.000
_cell.length_b   1.000
_cell.length_c   1.000
_cell.angle_alpha   90.00
_cell.angle_beta   90.00
_cell.angle_gamma   90.00
#
_symmetry.space_group_name_H-M   'P 1'
#
loop_
_entity.id
_entity.type
_entity.pdbx_description
1 polymer ?
#
loop_
_entity_poly.entity_id
_entity_poly.type
_entity_poly.pdbx_seq_one_letter_code
_entity_poly.pdbx_strand_id
1 'polypeptide(L)'
;PGAPRGAAPATDPGLPYTRWPGLARPSDQHPGPSPDAVARTGVAQMLHYFTTRFVAYVALVRVDRSADIPAAVGWEADAPALELSALLRTWEDRFGARVIGFEGASVFVSVASPPLSSPHAAHVALEHVLTGATNLNDGGFPFTEYAEALRGERLWSFWWD
;
A
#
# COMPACT_ATOMS: atom_id res chain seq x y z
N PRO A 1 -46.91 -9.42 -0.17
CA PRO A 1 -45.80 -8.47 -0.43
C PRO A 1 -44.47 -9.09 0.03
N GLY A 2 -43.75 -9.74 -0.89
CA GLY A 2 -42.47 -10.39 -0.60
C GLY A 2 -41.35 -9.36 -0.45
N ALA A 3 -40.55 -9.50 0.61
CA ALA A 3 -39.33 -8.74 0.79
C ALA A 3 -38.34 -9.01 -0.37
N PRO A 4 -37.57 -8.02 -0.83
CA PRO A 4 -36.54 -8.27 -1.83
C PRO A 4 -35.46 -9.17 -1.21
N ARG A 5 -35.21 -10.31 -1.86
CA ARG A 5 -34.06 -11.17 -1.56
C ARG A 5 -32.80 -10.31 -1.64
N GLY A 6 -32.07 -10.21 -0.53
CA GLY A 6 -30.73 -9.66 -0.52
C GLY A 6 -29.89 -10.36 -1.60
N ALA A 7 -29.22 -9.58 -2.42
CA ALA A 7 -28.24 -10.10 -3.37
C ALA A 7 -27.27 -11.01 -2.59
N ALA A 8 -27.05 -12.23 -3.08
CA ALA A 8 -25.97 -13.05 -2.57
C ALA A 8 -24.67 -12.24 -2.66
N PRO A 9 -23.75 -12.33 -1.66
CA PRO A 9 -22.46 -11.69 -1.79
C PRO A 9 -21.84 -12.15 -3.11
N ALA A 10 -21.35 -11.20 -3.90
CA ALA A 10 -20.65 -11.50 -5.13
C ALA A 10 -19.56 -12.51 -4.79
N THR A 11 -19.61 -13.69 -5.42
CA THR A 11 -18.61 -14.72 -5.21
C THR A 11 -17.28 -14.14 -5.67
N ASP A 12 -16.36 -13.88 -4.73
CA ASP A 12 -15.01 -13.46 -5.07
C ASP A 12 -14.41 -14.57 -5.95
N PRO A 13 -14.11 -14.32 -7.23
CA PRO A 13 -13.52 -15.33 -8.11
C PRO A 13 -12.14 -15.79 -7.62
N GLY A 14 -11.60 -15.15 -6.58
CA GLY A 14 -10.29 -15.42 -6.03
C GLY A 14 -9.19 -14.75 -6.85
N LEU A 15 -7.94 -15.05 -6.51
CA LEU A 15 -6.80 -14.48 -7.22
C LEU A 15 -6.84 -14.89 -8.71
N PRO A 16 -6.67 -13.94 -9.65
CA PRO A 16 -6.74 -14.24 -11.09
C PRO A 16 -5.51 -15.02 -11.62
N TYR A 17 -4.65 -15.52 -10.73
CA TYR A 17 -3.40 -16.19 -11.06
C TYR A 17 -3.29 -17.52 -10.31
N THR A 18 -2.94 -18.59 -11.04
CA THR A 18 -2.71 -19.94 -10.49
C THR A 18 -1.25 -20.20 -10.11
N ARG A 19 -0.36 -19.26 -10.43
CA ARG A 19 1.06 -19.22 -10.05
C ARG A 19 1.52 -17.78 -9.93
N TRP A 20 2.58 -17.53 -9.17
CA TRP A 20 3.17 -16.20 -9.04
C TRP A 20 3.57 -15.63 -10.43
N PRO A 21 3.01 -14.48 -10.85
CA PRO A 21 3.30 -13.89 -12.16
C PRO A 21 4.60 -13.07 -12.21
N GLY A 22 5.35 -12.99 -11.10
CA GLY A 22 6.49 -12.07 -10.98
C GLY A 22 6.06 -10.70 -10.44
N LEU A 23 7.01 -9.78 -10.34
CA LEU A 23 6.72 -8.38 -10.01
C LEU A 23 5.99 -7.71 -11.20
N ALA A 24 5.01 -6.87 -10.89
CA ALA A 24 4.34 -5.98 -11.81
C ALA A 24 5.36 -5.08 -12.53
N ARG A 25 5.05 -4.75 -13.77
CA ARG A 25 5.84 -3.76 -14.51
C ARG A 25 5.79 -2.39 -13.80
N PRO A 26 6.82 -1.54 -13.95
CA PRO A 26 6.72 -0.13 -13.60
C PRO A 26 5.49 0.51 -14.26
N SER A 27 4.96 1.55 -13.62
CA SER A 27 3.90 2.35 -14.24
C SER A 27 4.42 3.10 -15.46
N ASP A 28 3.55 3.30 -16.44
CA ASP A 28 3.88 4.07 -17.63
C ASP A 28 4.35 5.48 -17.22
N GLN A 29 5.43 5.95 -17.85
CA GLN A 29 5.97 7.28 -17.55
C GLN A 29 4.92 8.33 -17.90
N HIS A 30 4.51 9.10 -16.89
CA HIS A 30 3.61 10.23 -17.07
C HIS A 30 4.27 11.49 -16.51
N PRO A 31 4.12 12.66 -17.14
CA PRO A 31 4.55 13.93 -16.54
C PRO A 31 3.74 14.18 -15.26
N GLY A 32 4.28 13.74 -14.14
CA GLY A 32 3.69 13.82 -12.82
C GLY A 32 4.61 14.51 -11.82
N PRO A 33 4.09 14.86 -10.64
CA PRO A 33 4.92 15.36 -9.54
C PRO A 33 6.01 14.35 -9.17
N SER A 34 7.16 14.85 -8.71
CA SER A 34 8.25 13.98 -8.23
C SER A 34 7.79 13.14 -7.02
N PRO A 35 8.45 11.99 -6.74
CA PRO A 35 8.17 11.20 -5.56
C PRO A 35 8.13 12.01 -4.27
N ASP A 36 9.08 12.94 -4.09
CA ASP A 36 9.15 13.77 -2.89
C ASP A 36 8.01 14.80 -2.82
N ALA A 37 7.50 15.28 -3.95
CA ALA A 37 6.35 16.16 -3.99
C ALA A 37 5.05 15.42 -3.64
N VAL A 38 4.91 14.17 -4.09
CA VAL A 38 3.77 13.31 -3.72
C VAL A 38 3.85 12.95 -2.24
N ALA A 39 5.02 12.56 -1.74
CA ALA A 39 5.25 12.27 -0.33
C ALA A 39 4.87 13.46 0.57
N ARG A 40 5.30 14.68 0.21
CA ARG A 40 4.93 15.89 0.94
C ARG A 40 3.41 16.10 1.00
N THR A 41 2.73 15.87 -0.12
CA THR A 41 1.25 15.97 -0.18
C THR A 41 0.60 14.91 0.70
N GLY A 42 1.09 13.67 0.63
CA GLY A 42 0.60 12.56 1.47
C GLY A 42 0.76 12.83 2.95
N VAL A 43 1.92 13.35 3.39
CA VAL A 43 2.12 13.76 4.79
C VAL A 43 1.14 14.87 5.20
N ALA A 44 0.92 15.87 4.35
CA ALA A 44 -0.03 16.94 4.66
C ALA A 44 -1.48 16.43 4.80
N GLN A 45 -1.89 15.51 3.93
CA GLN A 45 -3.19 14.83 4.03
C GLN A 45 -3.27 14.01 5.32
N MET A 46 -2.24 13.22 5.61
CA MET A 46 -2.16 12.38 6.81
C MET A 46 -2.26 13.24 8.08
N LEU A 47 -1.50 14.33 8.17
CA LEU A 47 -1.60 15.25 9.30
C LEU A 47 -3.02 15.82 9.42
N HIS A 48 -3.65 16.25 8.32
CA HIS A 48 -5.03 16.75 8.36
C HIS A 48 -6.03 15.72 8.91
N TYR A 49 -5.93 14.46 8.49
CA TYR A 49 -6.82 13.39 8.95
C TYR A 49 -6.51 12.98 10.40
N PHE A 50 -5.25 12.73 10.74
CA PHE A 50 -4.85 12.13 12.01
C PHE A 50 -4.73 13.14 13.15
N THR A 51 -4.30 14.39 12.92
CA THR A 51 -4.10 15.34 14.04
C THR A 51 -5.41 15.86 14.63
N THR A 52 -6.56 15.54 14.02
CA THR A 52 -7.86 15.75 14.67
C THR A 52 -8.14 14.74 15.78
N ARG A 53 -7.40 13.63 15.84
CA ARG A 53 -7.62 12.49 16.75
C ARG A 53 -6.37 12.03 17.51
N PHE A 54 -5.17 12.37 17.03
CA PHE A 54 -3.89 11.88 17.55
C PHE A 54 -2.82 12.96 17.59
N VAL A 55 -1.77 12.75 18.41
CA VAL A 55 -0.55 13.57 18.41
C VAL A 55 0.42 12.99 17.39
N ALA A 56 0.86 13.80 16.43
CA ALA A 56 1.87 13.41 15.45
C ALA A 56 3.27 13.86 15.90
N TYR A 57 4.26 12.98 15.71
CA TYR A 57 5.66 13.28 15.96
C TYR A 57 6.44 13.27 14.64
N VAL A 58 7.43 14.16 14.52
CA VAL A 58 8.36 14.19 13.39
C VAL A 58 9.64 13.50 13.82
N ALA A 59 10.08 12.52 13.03
CA ALA A 59 11.34 11.81 13.23
C ALA A 59 12.31 12.07 12.07
N LEU A 60 13.60 12.06 12.38
CA LEU A 60 14.68 12.07 11.38
C LEU A 60 15.36 10.70 11.40
N VAL A 61 15.40 10.04 10.26
CA VAL A 61 15.98 8.70 10.10
C VAL A 61 17.11 8.77 9.09
N ARG A 62 18.29 8.27 9.44
CA ARG A 62 19.45 8.23 8.53
C ARG A 62 19.41 6.96 7.69
N VAL A 63 18.98 7.08 6.45
CA VAL A 63 18.94 6.00 5.46
C VAL A 63 19.27 6.54 4.08
N ASP A 64 19.79 5.69 3.20
CA ASP A 64 20.01 6.04 1.79
C ASP A 64 18.71 5.98 0.97
N ARG A 65 17.75 5.15 1.41
CA ARG A 65 16.46 4.94 0.76
C ARG A 65 15.32 5.00 1.77
N SER A 66 14.20 5.57 1.36
CA SER A 66 13.00 5.63 2.19
C SER A 66 12.45 4.24 2.51
N ALA A 67 12.64 3.29 1.59
CA ALA A 67 12.28 1.89 1.76
C ALA A 67 12.92 1.20 2.97
N ASP A 68 14.04 1.71 3.47
CA ASP A 68 14.81 1.10 4.57
C ASP A 68 14.42 1.65 5.95
N ILE A 69 13.51 2.64 5.99
CA ILE A 69 13.06 3.25 7.24
C ILE A 69 12.50 2.19 8.20
N PRO A 70 11.60 1.26 7.82
CA PRO A 70 11.04 0.28 8.76
C PRO A 70 12.12 -0.53 9.47
N ALA A 71 13.11 -1.03 8.74
CA ALA A 71 14.23 -1.77 9.30
C ALA A 71 15.17 -0.88 10.15
N ALA A 72 15.42 0.36 9.72
CA ALA A 72 16.35 1.27 10.39
C ALA A 72 15.83 1.80 11.74
N VAL A 73 14.52 2.01 11.87
CA VAL A 73 13.92 2.47 13.14
C VAL A 73 13.64 1.33 14.12
N GLY A 74 13.88 0.07 13.73
CA GLY A 74 13.51 -1.10 14.53
C GLY A 74 12.02 -1.12 14.83
N TRP A 75 11.19 -0.90 13.80
CA TRP A 75 9.74 -0.86 13.97
C TRP A 75 9.23 -2.27 14.34
N GLU A 76 8.96 -2.46 15.63
CA GLU A 76 8.44 -3.70 16.21
C GLU A 76 6.94 -3.82 15.89
N ALA A 77 6.66 -4.36 14.70
CA ALA A 77 5.37 -4.93 14.34
C ALA A 77 5.59 -6.42 14.03
N ASP A 78 4.52 -7.21 13.95
CA ASP A 78 4.57 -8.58 13.42
C ASP A 78 4.93 -8.62 11.91
N ALA A 79 5.32 -7.47 11.34
CA ALA A 79 5.82 -7.30 10.00
C ALA A 79 7.25 -7.84 9.84
N PRO A 80 7.53 -8.62 8.78
CA PRO A 80 8.89 -9.03 8.45
C PRO A 80 9.68 -7.84 7.87
N ALA A 81 10.33 -7.05 8.74
CA ALA A 81 10.87 -5.73 8.39
C ALA A 81 11.91 -5.74 7.24
N LEU A 82 12.72 -6.80 7.12
CA LEU A 82 13.73 -6.91 6.06
C LEU A 82 13.09 -7.22 4.70
N GLU A 83 12.15 -8.16 4.67
CA GLU A 83 11.36 -8.55 3.51
C GLU A 83 10.49 -7.39 3.03
N LEU A 84 9.87 -6.67 3.97
CA LEU A 84 9.12 -5.46 3.69
C LEU A 84 10.02 -4.39 3.07
N SER A 85 11.22 -4.16 3.63
CA SER A 85 12.19 -3.21 3.06
C SER A 85 12.62 -3.63 1.64
N ALA A 86 12.78 -4.93 1.38
CA ALA A 86 13.08 -5.43 0.04
C ALA A 86 11.94 -5.15 -0.94
N LEU A 87 10.68 -5.43 -0.58
CA LEU A 87 9.51 -5.09 -1.40
C LEU A 87 9.42 -3.58 -1.65
N LEU A 88 9.55 -2.77 -0.60
CA LEU A 88 9.52 -1.31 -0.68
C LEU A 88 10.60 -0.76 -1.61
N ARG A 89 11.83 -1.32 -1.62
CA ARG A 89 12.87 -0.91 -2.57
C ARG A 89 12.44 -1.12 -4.01
N THR A 90 11.79 -2.26 -4.30
CA THR A 90 11.29 -2.51 -5.65
C THR A 90 10.17 -1.55 -6.04
N TRP A 91 9.34 -1.11 -5.09
CA TRP A 91 8.29 -0.11 -5.32
C TRP A 91 8.84 1.30 -5.43
N GLU A 92 9.91 1.61 -4.68
CA GLU A 92 10.63 2.88 -4.78
C GLU A 92 11.17 3.06 -6.20
N ASP A 93 11.82 2.02 -6.75
CA ASP A 93 12.38 2.05 -8.11
C ASP A 93 11.31 2.08 -9.21
N ARG A 94 10.17 1.38 -9.03
CA ARG A 94 9.14 1.21 -10.08
C ARG A 94 8.01 2.24 -10.03
N PHE A 95 7.64 2.70 -8.85
CA PHE A 95 6.45 3.52 -8.62
C PHE A 95 6.78 4.84 -7.91
N GLY A 96 8.05 5.07 -7.56
CA GLY A 96 8.44 6.22 -6.75
C GLY A 96 7.82 6.18 -5.36
N ALA A 97 7.70 4.98 -4.79
CA ALA A 97 7.14 4.79 -3.46
C ALA A 97 8.04 5.42 -2.38
N ARG A 98 7.44 6.05 -1.38
CA ARG A 98 8.13 6.60 -0.19
C ARG A 98 7.38 6.22 1.07
N VAL A 99 8.08 5.68 2.06
CA VAL A 99 7.52 5.54 3.42
C VAL A 99 7.37 6.94 4.03
N ILE A 100 6.17 7.28 4.47
CA ILE A 100 5.84 8.63 4.97
C ILE A 100 5.43 8.67 6.45
N GLY A 101 5.21 7.51 7.07
CA GLY A 101 4.97 7.43 8.51
C GLY A 101 4.46 6.09 8.98
N PHE A 102 4.24 6.03 10.28
CA PHE A 102 3.75 4.86 11.00
C PHE A 102 2.67 5.28 12.00
N GLU A 103 1.74 4.37 12.29
CA GLU A 103 0.75 4.52 13.35
C GLU A 103 0.49 3.15 13.97
N GLY A 104 0.88 2.93 15.23
CA GLY A 104 0.86 1.61 15.85
C GLY A 104 1.63 0.58 15.01
N ALA A 105 0.91 -0.45 14.56
CA ALA A 105 1.39 -1.49 13.65
C ALA A 105 1.03 -1.23 12.18
N SER A 106 0.70 0.01 11.81
CA SER A 106 0.49 0.45 10.43
C SER A 106 1.70 1.19 9.85
N VAL A 107 2.00 0.96 8.56
CA VAL A 107 2.91 1.77 7.74
C VAL A 107 2.16 2.46 6.61
N PHE A 108 2.52 3.71 6.33
CA PHE A 108 1.95 4.51 5.25
C PHE A 108 3.00 4.79 4.17
N VAL A 109 2.62 4.56 2.93
CA VAL A 109 3.50 4.66 1.76
C VAL A 109 2.85 5.55 0.71
N SER A 110 3.49 6.67 0.38
CA SER A 110 3.08 7.50 -0.74
C SER A 110 3.63 6.96 -2.07
N VAL A 111 2.89 7.13 -3.18
CA VAL A 111 3.25 6.55 -4.48
C VAL A 111 3.11 7.56 -5.62
N ALA A 112 4.23 7.80 -6.31
CA ALA A 112 4.33 8.79 -7.37
C ALA A 112 3.67 8.35 -8.69
N SER A 113 3.72 7.06 -8.99
CA SER A 113 3.21 6.49 -10.23
C SER A 113 2.36 5.25 -9.92
N PRO A 114 1.11 5.43 -9.44
CA PRO A 114 0.23 4.31 -9.12
C PRO A 114 -0.23 3.57 -10.38
N PRO A 115 -0.71 2.31 -10.26
CA PRO A 115 -1.27 1.59 -11.39
C PRO A 115 -2.53 2.29 -11.90
N LEU A 116 -2.66 2.47 -13.22
CA LEU A 116 -3.77 3.22 -13.82
C LEU A 116 -4.79 2.34 -14.54
N SER A 117 -4.46 1.07 -14.79
CA SER A 117 -5.37 0.10 -15.43
C SER A 117 -5.68 -1.06 -14.49
N SER A 118 -6.88 -1.62 -14.61
CA SER A 118 -7.34 -2.76 -13.80
C SER A 118 -6.39 -3.95 -13.80
N PRO A 119 -5.84 -4.41 -14.96
CA PRO A 119 -4.90 -5.54 -14.96
C PRO A 119 -3.59 -5.21 -14.24
N HIS A 120 -3.13 -3.96 -14.35
CA HIS A 120 -1.91 -3.53 -13.66
C HIS A 120 -2.14 -3.42 -12.15
N ALA A 121 -3.29 -2.87 -11.74
CA ALA A 121 -3.65 -2.75 -10.34
C ALA A 121 -3.83 -4.13 -9.68
N ALA A 122 -4.45 -5.10 -10.36
CA ALA A 122 -4.52 -6.48 -9.89
C ALA A 122 -3.14 -7.13 -9.72
N HIS A 123 -2.18 -6.83 -10.60
CA HIS A 123 -0.81 -7.34 -10.47
C HIS A 123 -0.08 -6.70 -9.28
N VAL A 124 -0.20 -5.38 -9.08
CA VAL A 124 0.39 -4.71 -7.90
C VAL A 124 -0.27 -5.20 -6.60
N ALA A 125 -1.59 -5.42 -6.60
CA ALA A 125 -2.31 -5.96 -5.45
C ALA A 125 -1.79 -7.34 -5.01
N LEU A 126 -1.34 -8.19 -5.93
CA LEU A 126 -0.67 -9.45 -5.56
C LEU A 126 0.62 -9.22 -4.77
N GLU A 127 1.39 -8.20 -5.12
CA GLU A 127 2.61 -7.86 -4.37
C GLU A 127 2.28 -7.30 -2.99
N HIS A 128 1.18 -6.58 -2.86
CA HIS A 128 0.70 -6.10 -1.58
C HIS A 128 0.36 -7.26 -0.64
N VAL A 129 -0.24 -8.34 -1.15
CA VAL A 129 -0.50 -9.56 -0.36
C VAL A 129 0.80 -10.18 0.18
N LEU A 130 1.92 -10.09 -0.55
CA LEU A 130 3.23 -10.60 -0.09
C LEU A 130 3.78 -9.89 1.14
N THR A 131 3.25 -8.71 1.49
CA THR A 131 3.63 -8.04 2.75
C THR A 131 3.20 -8.83 3.99
N GLY A 132 2.25 -9.75 3.85
CA GLY A 132 1.64 -10.46 4.96
C GLY A 132 0.75 -9.58 5.84
N ALA A 133 0.44 -8.35 5.42
CA ALA A 133 -0.37 -7.42 6.20
C ALA A 133 -1.80 -7.96 6.42
N THR A 134 -2.31 -7.79 7.63
CA THR A 134 -3.59 -8.35 8.08
C THR A 134 -4.77 -7.78 7.29
N ASN A 135 -4.78 -6.48 6.94
CA ASN A 135 -5.83 -5.90 6.07
C ASN A 135 -6.00 -6.59 4.72
N LEU A 136 -4.99 -7.33 4.27
CA LEU A 136 -4.98 -7.97 2.97
C LEU A 136 -5.18 -9.49 3.08
N ASN A 137 -4.99 -10.06 4.27
CA ASN A 137 -4.89 -11.49 4.49
C ASN A 137 -5.91 -12.03 5.50
N ASP A 138 -6.73 -11.18 6.14
CA ASP A 138 -7.80 -11.58 7.07
C ASP A 138 -9.09 -12.07 6.37
N GLY A 139 -9.17 -11.91 5.05
CA GLY A 139 -10.35 -12.26 4.25
C GLY A 139 -11.55 -11.31 4.42
N GLY A 140 -11.36 -10.17 5.10
CA GLY A 140 -12.38 -9.17 5.34
C GLY A 140 -12.70 -8.30 4.12
N PHE A 141 -11.79 -8.25 3.13
CA PHE A 141 -11.94 -7.44 1.93
C PHE A 141 -11.65 -8.25 0.65
N PRO A 142 -12.61 -8.35 -0.30
CA PRO A 142 -12.42 -9.13 -1.52
C PRO A 142 -11.22 -8.63 -2.35
N PHE A 143 -10.44 -9.56 -2.92
CA PHE A 143 -9.21 -9.18 -3.63
C PHE A 143 -9.49 -8.31 -4.85
N THR A 144 -10.58 -8.59 -5.57
CA THR A 144 -10.96 -7.83 -6.77
C THR A 144 -11.36 -6.40 -6.44
N GLU A 145 -12.04 -6.18 -5.31
CA GLU A 145 -12.37 -4.84 -4.82
C GLU A 145 -11.11 -4.09 -4.38
N TYR A 146 -10.19 -4.77 -3.71
CA TYR A 146 -8.88 -4.22 -3.36
C TYR A 146 -8.06 -3.78 -4.57
N ALA A 147 -7.96 -4.66 -5.57
CA ALA A 147 -7.25 -4.37 -6.81
C ALA A 147 -7.82 -3.13 -7.51
N GLU A 148 -9.14 -2.96 -7.55
CA GLU A 148 -9.75 -1.77 -8.14
C GLU A 148 -9.55 -0.52 -7.30
N ALA A 149 -9.64 -0.62 -5.97
CA ALA A 149 -9.37 0.50 -5.06
C ALA A 149 -7.93 1.01 -5.18
N LEU A 150 -6.99 0.15 -5.55
CA LEU A 150 -5.59 0.51 -5.75
C LEU A 150 -5.35 1.37 -7.02
N ARG A 151 -6.30 1.37 -7.97
CA ARG A 151 -6.13 2.05 -9.26
C ARG A 151 -6.13 3.56 -9.08
N GLY A 152 -4.98 4.18 -9.36
CA GLY A 152 -4.74 5.61 -9.19
C GLY A 152 -4.50 6.05 -7.74
N GLU A 153 -4.55 5.12 -6.77
CA GLU A 153 -4.36 5.42 -5.36
C GLU A 153 -2.89 5.72 -5.05
N ARG A 154 -2.64 6.88 -4.46
CA ARG A 154 -1.30 7.42 -4.20
C ARG A 154 -0.87 7.24 -2.75
N LEU A 155 -1.75 6.75 -1.87
CA LEU A 155 -1.45 6.43 -0.49
C LEU A 155 -1.82 4.98 -0.22
N TRP A 156 -0.81 4.16 0.05
CA TRP A 156 -0.99 2.77 0.46
C TRP A 156 -0.78 2.65 1.96
N SER A 157 -1.56 1.77 2.59
CA SER A 157 -1.43 1.45 4.01
C SER A 157 -1.45 -0.05 4.23
N PHE A 158 -0.62 -0.50 5.16
CA PHE A 158 -0.48 -1.90 5.54
C PHE A 158 -0.43 -1.96 7.07
N TRP A 159 -1.17 -2.89 7.68
CA TRP A 159 -1.14 -3.09 9.12
C TRP A 159 -1.03 -4.56 9.49
N TRP A 160 -0.42 -4.83 10.64
CA TRP A 160 -0.23 -6.16 11.24
C TRP A 160 -0.84 -6.17 12.65
N ASP A 161 -1.33 -7.33 13.12
CA ASP A 161 -1.87 -7.53 14.48
C ASP A 161 -0.84 -8.25 15.35
#